data_AF-A0ABD1AYS3-F1
#
_entry.id   AF-A0ABD1AYS3-F1
#
_cell.length_a   1.000
_cell.length_b   1.000
_cell.length_c   1.000
_cell.angle_alpha   90.00
_cell.angle_beta   90.00
_cell.angle_gamma   90.00
#
_symmetry.space_group_name_H-M   'P 1'
#
loop_
_entity.id
_entity.type
_entity.pdbx_description
1 polymer ?
#
loop_
_entity_poly.entity_id
_entity_poly.type
_entity_poly.pdbx_seq_one_letter_code
_entity_poly.pdbx_strand_id
1 'polypeptide(L)'
;MTLAIPLADILAYRKLQKAHTLDSSRLCGSHISFILKLDTATFMHLVGSLESGLKGLDTSISSQCAIAVDNLASYYFNNITMGEAPTSPAAICFAQHIAGCPSLFPEILKRLFEIVLFEDCSNQWNLSRPMLSLILISELIFSDLKAKILSSQPV
;
A
#
# COMPACT_ATOMS: atom_id res chain seq x y z
N MET A 1 17.27 -0.40 11.27
CA MET A 1 17.04 -0.12 12.72
C MET A 1 15.60 0.27 13.01
N THR A 2 14.96 1.12 12.20
CA THR A 2 13.53 1.49 12.34
C THR A 2 12.54 0.38 11.96
N LEU A 3 12.93 -0.52 11.04
CA LEU A 3 12.09 -1.65 10.57
C LEU A 3 11.93 -2.81 11.57
N ALA A 4 12.76 -2.86 12.61
CA ALA A 4 12.71 -3.90 13.64
C ALA A 4 11.84 -3.51 14.85
N ILE A 5 11.30 -2.29 14.86
CA ILE A 5 10.45 -1.79 15.94
C ILE A 5 9.04 -2.37 15.72
N PRO A 6 8.41 -3.00 16.72
CA PRO A 6 7.04 -3.49 16.61
C PRO A 6 6.07 -2.38 16.19
N LEU A 7 5.13 -2.73 15.30
CA LEU A 7 4.11 -1.78 14.82
C LEU A 7 3.34 -1.12 15.97
N ALA A 8 3.04 -1.87 17.04
CA ALA A 8 2.35 -1.33 18.23
C ALA A 8 3.12 -0.16 18.87
N ASP A 9 4.45 -0.25 18.96
CA ASP A 9 5.30 0.78 19.56
C ASP A 9 5.42 2.00 18.65
N ILE A 10 5.42 1.79 17.32
CA ILE A 10 5.43 2.87 16.33
C ILE A 10 4.12 3.67 16.42
N LEU A 11 2.98 2.98 16.51
CA LEU A 11 1.65 3.59 16.57
C LEU A 11 1.36 4.24 17.93
N ALA A 12 2.02 3.80 19.02
CA ALA A 12 1.86 4.38 20.36
C ALA A 12 2.36 5.84 20.45
N TYR A 13 3.33 6.23 19.61
CA TYR A 13 3.95 7.56 19.67
C TYR A 13 3.83 8.31 18.35
N ARG A 14 2.95 9.32 18.30
CA ARG A 14 2.67 10.12 17.10
C ARG A 14 3.92 10.71 16.41
N LYS A 15 4.91 11.16 17.17
CA LYS A 15 6.18 11.69 16.60
C LYS A 15 6.98 10.59 15.90
N LEU A 16 7.00 9.40 16.49
CA LEU A 16 7.69 8.22 15.93
C LEU A 16 6.96 7.74 14.68
N GLN A 17 5.63 7.63 14.74
CA GLN A 17 4.81 7.27 13.58
C GLN A 17 5.08 8.20 12.38
N LYS A 18 5.07 9.52 12.58
CA LYS A 18 5.37 10.50 11.51
C LYS A 18 6.75 10.28 10.90
N ALA A 19 7.77 10.12 11.74
CA ALA A 19 9.13 9.89 11.28
C ALA A 19 9.25 8.57 10.50
N HIS A 20 8.63 7.50 11.00
CA HIS A 20 8.61 6.19 10.35
C HIS A 20 7.92 6.24 8.98
N THR A 21 6.75 6.87 8.89
CA THR A 21 5.97 6.91 7.64
C THR A 21 6.62 7.82 6.59
N LEU A 22 7.30 8.89 7.03
CA LEU A 22 8.07 9.76 6.14
C LEU A 22 9.33 9.05 5.61
N ASP A 23 10.00 8.26 6.44
CA ASP A 23 11.16 7.48 6.00
C ASP A 23 10.74 6.39 5.02
N SER A 24 9.66 5.65 5.34
CA SER A 24 9.12 4.60 4.48
C SER A 24 8.67 5.13 3.12
N SER A 25 8.01 6.29 3.06
CA SER A 25 7.59 6.89 1.79
C SER A 25 8.78 7.30 0.92
N ARG A 26 9.84 7.87 1.53
CA ARG A 26 11.09 8.21 0.83
C ARG A 26 11.82 6.99 0.31
N LEU A 27 11.90 5.93 1.11
CA LEU A 27 12.50 4.66 0.68
C LEU A 27 11.71 4.06 -0.49
N CYS A 28 10.37 4.07 -0.45
CA CYS A 28 9.53 3.63 -1.57
C CYS A 28 9.68 4.54 -2.81
N GLY A 29 9.95 5.83 -2.64
CA GLY A 29 10.11 6.77 -3.75
C GLY A 29 11.47 6.74 -4.43
N SER A 30 12.56 6.57 -3.68
CA SER A 30 13.94 6.69 -4.21
C SER A 30 14.73 5.38 -4.20
N HIS A 31 14.35 4.42 -3.36
CA HIS A 31 15.11 3.19 -3.13
C HIS A 31 14.21 1.94 -3.17
N ILE A 32 13.17 1.94 -4.00
CA ILE A 32 12.19 0.84 -4.07
C ILE A 32 12.85 -0.51 -4.31
N SER A 33 13.86 -0.59 -5.19
CA SER A 33 14.59 -1.82 -5.49
C SER A 33 15.30 -2.44 -4.27
N PHE A 34 15.63 -1.65 -3.24
CA PHE A 34 16.17 -2.16 -1.98
C PHE A 34 15.07 -2.78 -1.13
N ILE A 35 13.93 -2.08 -0.97
CA ILE A 35 12.78 -2.57 -0.21
C ILE A 35 12.30 -3.92 -0.74
N LEU A 36 12.18 -4.04 -2.07
CA LEU A 36 11.64 -5.24 -2.70
C LEU A 36 12.55 -6.48 -2.53
N LYS A 37 13.83 -6.27 -2.24
CA LYS A 37 14.80 -7.35 -1.98
C LYS A 37 14.91 -7.76 -0.51
N LEU A 38 14.17 -7.09 0.38
CA LEU A 38 14.08 -7.51 1.78
C LEU A 38 13.40 -8.88 1.88
N ASP A 39 13.60 -9.55 3.01
CA ASP A 39 12.85 -10.76 3.33
C ASP A 39 11.35 -10.46 3.44
N THR A 40 10.53 -11.48 3.18
CA THR A 40 9.06 -11.34 3.13
C THR A 40 8.49 -10.82 4.44
N ALA A 41 9.02 -11.21 5.60
CA ALA A 41 8.50 -10.76 6.88
C ALA A 41 8.72 -9.25 7.07
N THR A 42 9.92 -8.75 6.77
CA THR A 42 10.25 -7.32 6.84
C THR A 42 9.45 -6.51 5.82
N PHE A 43 9.32 -7.02 4.58
CA PHE A 43 8.52 -6.38 3.54
C PHE A 43 7.05 -6.25 3.97
N MET A 44 6.45 -7.34 4.45
CA MET A 44 5.06 -7.37 4.89
C MET A 44 4.83 -6.48 6.12
N HIS A 45 5.79 -6.42 7.06
CA HIS A 45 5.71 -5.50 8.19
C HIS A 45 5.71 -4.03 7.73
N LEU A 46 6.55 -3.67 6.76
CA LEU A 46 6.56 -2.33 6.17
C LEU A 46 5.23 -2.01 5.50
N VAL A 47 4.73 -2.89 4.61
CA VAL A 47 3.46 -2.63 3.91
C VAL A 47 2.27 -2.59 4.87
N GLY A 48 2.23 -3.47 5.88
CA GLY A 48 1.20 -3.44 6.93
C GLY A 48 1.23 -2.14 7.73
N SER A 49 2.42 -1.58 8.01
CA SER A 49 2.53 -0.27 8.66
C SER A 49 1.96 0.85 7.78
N LEU A 50 2.21 0.81 6.46
CA LEU A 50 1.67 1.78 5.50
C LEU A 50 0.15 1.68 5.41
N GLU A 51 -0.39 0.46 5.31
CA GLU A 51 -1.84 0.23 5.30
C GLU A 51 -2.50 0.78 6.56
N SER A 52 -1.91 0.52 7.75
CA SER A 52 -2.43 1.07 9.01
C SER A 52 -2.39 2.60 9.05
N GLY A 53 -1.36 3.20 8.44
CA GLY A 53 -1.18 4.64 8.38
C GLY A 53 -2.17 5.35 7.45
N LEU A 54 -2.76 4.64 6.47
CA LEU A 54 -3.80 5.19 5.58
C LEU A 54 -5.06 5.59 6.35
N LYS A 55 -5.40 4.83 7.42
CA LYS A 55 -6.52 5.12 8.33
C LYS A 55 -6.19 6.18 9.40
N GLY A 56 -4.97 6.71 9.40
CA GLY A 56 -4.54 7.66 10.40
C GLY A 56 -5.32 8.98 10.31
N LEU A 57 -5.73 9.52 11.46
CA LEU A 57 -6.38 10.84 11.58
C LEU A 57 -5.51 12.00 11.09
N ASP A 58 -4.20 11.78 10.94
CA ASP A 58 -3.26 12.81 10.51
C ASP A 58 -3.08 12.76 8.99
N THR A 59 -3.61 13.77 8.28
CA THR A 59 -3.54 13.91 6.83
C THR A 59 -2.09 13.86 6.31
N SER A 60 -1.10 14.31 7.08
CA SER A 60 0.30 14.21 6.67
C SER A 60 0.74 12.75 6.62
N ILE A 61 0.39 11.97 7.65
CA ILE A 61 0.72 10.54 7.72
C ILE A 61 0.03 9.77 6.59
N SER A 62 -1.28 9.96 6.42
CA SER A 62 -2.03 9.24 5.39
C SER A 62 -1.55 9.62 3.98
N SER A 63 -1.15 10.87 3.75
CA SER A 63 -0.55 11.29 2.47
C SER A 63 0.78 10.59 2.19
N GLN A 64 1.67 10.48 3.18
CA GLN A 64 2.94 9.78 3.00
C GLN A 64 2.74 8.29 2.74
N CYS A 65 1.79 7.66 3.45
CA CYS A 65 1.44 6.26 3.22
C CYS A 65 0.84 6.05 1.84
N ALA A 66 -0.04 6.94 1.39
CA ALA A 66 -0.65 6.88 0.06
C ALA A 66 0.39 6.98 -1.05
N ILE A 67 1.36 7.90 -0.93
CA ILE A 67 2.48 8.03 -1.86
C ILE A 67 3.34 6.75 -1.88
N ALA A 68 3.64 6.18 -0.72
CA ALA A 68 4.44 4.96 -0.62
C ALA A 68 3.75 3.77 -1.31
N VAL A 69 2.45 3.58 -1.03
CA VAL A 69 1.62 2.54 -1.65
C VAL A 69 1.49 2.76 -3.16
N ASP A 70 1.30 4.01 -3.60
CA ASP A 70 1.23 4.37 -5.03
C ASP A 70 2.51 4.00 -5.76
N ASN A 71 3.67 4.29 -5.17
CA ASN A 71 4.98 3.92 -5.73
C ASN A 71 5.15 2.40 -5.84
N LEU A 72 4.74 1.64 -4.81
CA LEU A 72 4.76 0.18 -4.83
C LEU A 72 3.84 -0.39 -5.92
N ALA A 73 2.60 0.06 -5.97
CA ALA A 73 1.61 -0.39 -6.94
C ALA A 73 2.02 -0.02 -8.38
N SER A 74 2.48 1.22 -8.60
CA SER A 74 2.99 1.68 -9.88
C SER A 74 4.20 0.87 -10.34
N TYR A 75 5.13 0.54 -9.43
CA TYR A 75 6.27 -0.30 -9.77
C TYR A 75 5.83 -1.70 -10.19
N TYR A 76 4.88 -2.30 -9.45
CA TYR A 76 4.32 -3.61 -9.79
C TYR A 76 3.67 -3.58 -11.17
N PHE A 77 2.79 -2.61 -11.41
CA PHE A 77 2.10 -2.47 -12.69
C PHE A 77 3.08 -2.36 -13.86
N ASN A 78 4.05 -1.45 -13.77
CA ASN A 78 4.99 -1.19 -14.88
C ASN A 78 5.96 -2.35 -15.15
N ASN A 79 6.38 -3.10 -14.13
CA ASN A 79 7.43 -4.12 -14.27
C ASN A 79 6.93 -5.57 -14.27
N ILE A 80 5.69 -5.81 -13.84
CA ILE A 80 5.12 -7.16 -13.69
C ILE A 80 3.83 -7.31 -14.48
N THR A 81 2.89 -6.36 -14.38
CA THR A 81 1.60 -6.45 -15.10
C THR A 81 1.75 -6.10 -16.58
N MET A 82 2.45 -5.01 -16.91
CA MET A 82 2.62 -4.53 -18.28
C MET A 82 3.86 -5.11 -18.98
N GLY A 83 4.85 -5.58 -18.21
CA GLY A 83 6.07 -6.17 -18.74
C GLY A 83 5.87 -7.61 -19.22
N GLU A 84 6.63 -8.05 -20.22
CA GLU A 84 6.54 -9.41 -20.77
C GLU A 84 7.04 -10.51 -19.79
N ALA A 85 7.79 -10.13 -18.75
CA ALA A 85 8.12 -10.92 -17.55
C ALA A 85 8.93 -10.04 -16.56
N PRO A 86 8.97 -10.35 -15.25
CA PRO A 86 9.84 -9.63 -14.32
C PRO A 86 11.32 -9.88 -14.65
N THR A 87 11.97 -8.91 -15.29
CA THR A 87 13.37 -9.02 -15.75
C THR A 87 14.39 -8.58 -14.70
N SER A 88 14.01 -7.70 -13.78
CA SER A 88 14.92 -7.21 -12.74
C SER A 88 14.85 -8.08 -11.48
N PRO A 89 15.97 -8.27 -10.74
CA PRO A 89 15.95 -9.02 -9.48
C PRO A 89 14.95 -8.47 -8.46
N ALA A 90 14.75 -7.15 -8.43
CA ALA A 90 13.77 -6.52 -7.54
C ALA A 90 12.33 -6.85 -7.95
N ALA A 91 12.01 -6.86 -9.25
CA ALA A 91 10.70 -7.25 -9.75
C ALA A 91 10.40 -8.74 -9.48
N ILE A 92 11.40 -9.62 -9.60
CA ILE A 92 11.27 -11.04 -9.26
C ILE A 92 10.96 -11.22 -7.77
N CYS A 93 11.75 -10.60 -6.88
CA CYS A 93 11.49 -10.68 -5.44
C CYS A 93 10.12 -10.10 -5.08
N PHE A 94 9.71 -9.01 -5.73
CA PHE A 94 8.39 -8.42 -5.48
C PHE A 94 7.25 -9.34 -5.93
N ALA A 95 7.36 -9.93 -7.12
CA ALA A 95 6.40 -10.91 -7.60
C ALA A 95 6.29 -12.11 -6.64
N GLN A 96 7.40 -12.56 -6.05
CA GLN A 96 7.41 -13.62 -5.04
C GLN A 96 6.69 -13.21 -3.75
N HIS A 97 6.91 -11.98 -3.26
CA HIS A 97 6.20 -11.47 -2.08
C HIS A 97 4.69 -11.44 -2.30
N ILE A 98 4.24 -10.96 -3.47
CA ILE A 98 2.82 -10.92 -3.83
C ILE A 98 2.25 -12.31 -4.07
N ALA A 99 2.99 -13.23 -4.67
CA ALA A 99 2.56 -14.62 -4.83
C ALA A 99 2.39 -15.33 -3.48
N GLY A 100 3.20 -14.98 -2.47
CA GLY A 100 3.05 -15.46 -1.10
C GLY A 100 1.88 -14.84 -0.34
N CYS A 101 1.40 -13.68 -0.75
CA CYS A 101 0.26 -12.98 -0.15
C CYS A 101 -0.61 -12.27 -1.21
N PRO A 102 -1.41 -13.01 -1.99
CA PRO A 102 -2.17 -12.44 -3.10
C PRO A 102 -3.29 -11.50 -2.65
N SER A 103 -3.69 -11.54 -1.37
CA SER A 103 -4.70 -10.65 -0.80
C SER A 103 -4.19 -9.24 -0.50
N LEU A 104 -2.88 -8.99 -0.53
CA LEU A 104 -2.29 -7.71 -0.12
C LEU A 104 -2.85 -6.50 -0.89
N PHE A 105 -2.79 -6.53 -2.23
CA PHE A 105 -3.34 -5.44 -3.05
C PHE A 105 -4.88 -5.32 -2.96
N PRO A 106 -5.66 -6.42 -3.05
CA PRO A 106 -7.09 -6.37 -2.79
C PRO A 106 -7.48 -5.74 -1.46
N GLU A 107 -6.78 -6.08 -0.38
CA GLU A 107 -7.08 -5.57 0.96
C GLU A 107 -6.77 -4.08 1.08
N ILE A 108 -5.62 -3.63 0.59
CA ILE A 108 -5.26 -2.21 0.56
C ILE A 108 -6.29 -1.42 -0.28
N LEU A 109 -6.65 -1.93 -1.46
CA LEU A 109 -7.66 -1.27 -2.31
C LEU A 109 -9.02 -1.19 -1.61
N LYS A 110 -9.45 -2.28 -0.95
CA LYS A 110 -10.67 -2.30 -0.13
C LYS A 110 -10.63 -1.23 0.95
N ARG A 111 -9.52 -1.11 1.69
CA ARG A 111 -9.37 -0.10 2.73
C ARG A 111 -9.46 1.31 2.17
N LEU A 112 -8.84 1.58 1.03
CA LEU A 112 -8.91 2.89 0.39
C LEU A 112 -10.35 3.26 0.01
N PHE A 113 -11.12 2.32 -0.55
CA PHE A 113 -12.54 2.54 -0.81
C PHE A 113 -13.36 2.74 0.46
N GLU A 114 -13.09 1.96 1.52
CA GLU A 114 -13.75 2.13 2.82
C GLU A 114 -13.54 3.55 3.37
N ILE A 115 -12.28 4.05 3.31
CA ILE A 115 -11.93 5.40 3.78
C ILE A 115 -12.62 6.47 2.92
N VAL A 116 -12.57 6.36 1.60
CA VAL A 116 -13.10 7.40 0.71
C VAL A 116 -14.63 7.44 0.67
N LEU A 117 -15.30 6.28 0.77
CA LEU A 117 -16.76 6.18 0.67
C LEU A 117 -17.48 6.37 2.00
N PHE A 118 -16.90 5.94 3.11
CA PHE A 118 -17.60 5.87 4.40
C PHE A 118 -16.99 6.73 5.51
N GLU A 119 -15.81 7.32 5.32
CA GLU A 119 -15.17 8.18 6.31
C GLU A 119 -15.11 9.64 5.83
N ASP A 120 -15.10 10.60 6.77
CA ASP A 120 -14.85 12.01 6.48
C ASP A 120 -13.38 12.25 6.15
N CYS A 121 -12.99 11.91 4.93
CA CYS A 121 -11.62 12.02 4.45
C CYS A 121 -11.38 13.33 3.68
N SER A 122 -10.51 14.20 4.20
CA SER A 122 -10.04 15.41 3.49
C SER A 122 -8.89 15.13 2.50
N ASN A 123 -8.30 13.93 2.54
CA ASN A 123 -7.10 13.56 1.77
C ASN A 123 -7.39 12.79 0.48
N GLN A 124 -8.57 12.98 -0.12
CA GLN A 124 -9.05 12.19 -1.25
C GLN A 124 -8.09 12.21 -2.45
N TRP A 125 -7.46 13.35 -2.72
CA TRP A 125 -6.51 13.49 -3.83
C TRP A 125 -5.30 12.56 -3.72
N ASN A 126 -4.68 12.46 -2.53
CA ASN A 126 -3.54 11.59 -2.38
C ASN A 126 -3.96 10.12 -2.34
N LEU A 127 -5.15 9.81 -1.79
CA LEU A 127 -5.68 8.45 -1.74
C LEU A 127 -6.13 7.93 -3.12
N SER A 128 -6.58 8.79 -4.03
CA SER A 128 -7.03 8.36 -5.35
C SER A 128 -5.89 7.82 -6.23
N ARG A 129 -4.66 8.25 -5.97
CA ARG A 129 -3.46 7.79 -6.72
C ARG A 129 -3.17 6.29 -6.52
N PRO A 130 -2.93 5.79 -5.29
CA PRO A 130 -2.75 4.36 -5.08
C PRO A 130 -3.99 3.57 -5.49
N MET A 131 -5.22 4.11 -5.36
CA MET A 131 -6.42 3.44 -5.85
C MET A 131 -6.34 3.16 -7.35
N LEU A 132 -5.99 4.16 -8.16
CA LEU A 132 -5.85 3.99 -9.61
C LEU A 132 -4.77 2.95 -9.92
N SER A 133 -3.59 3.09 -9.33
CA SER A 133 -2.46 2.17 -9.55
C SER A 133 -2.83 0.73 -9.18
N LEU A 134 -3.57 0.51 -8.09
CA LEU A 134 -4.05 -0.81 -7.67
C LEU A 134 -5.14 -1.38 -8.59
N ILE A 135 -6.05 -0.54 -9.10
CA ILE A 135 -7.08 -0.96 -10.07
C ILE A 135 -6.42 -1.42 -11.38
N LEU A 136 -5.38 -0.72 -11.83
CA LEU A 136 -4.65 -1.05 -13.06
C LEU A 136 -3.88 -2.38 -12.95
N ILE A 137 -3.45 -2.77 -11.75
CA ILE A 137 -2.80 -4.08 -11.54
C ILE A 137 -3.78 -5.23 -11.83
N SER A 138 -5.05 -5.10 -11.45
CA SER A 138 -6.08 -6.08 -11.77
C SER A 138 -7.48 -5.48 -11.68
N GLU A 139 -8.12 -5.34 -12.83
CA GLU A 139 -9.50 -4.85 -12.94
C GLU A 139 -10.53 -5.82 -12.32
N LEU A 140 -10.19 -7.11 -12.24
CA LEU A 140 -11.01 -8.13 -11.58
C LEU A 140 -11.16 -7.81 -10.08
N ILE A 141 -10.07 -7.41 -9.41
CA ILE A 141 -10.11 -7.02 -7.98
C ILE A 141 -11.12 -5.88 -7.77
N PHE A 142 -11.11 -4.88 -8.66
CA PHE A 142 -12.04 -3.76 -8.57
C PHE A 142 -13.48 -4.18 -8.80
N SER A 143 -13.73 -5.03 -9.80
CA SER A 143 -15.07 -5.52 -10.14
C SER A 143 -15.69 -6.30 -8.98
N ASP A 144 -14.93 -7.20 -8.37
CA ASP A 144 -15.37 -7.98 -7.21
C ASP A 144 -15.63 -7.09 -6.00
N LEU A 145 -14.75 -6.11 -5.75
CA LEU A 145 -14.91 -5.16 -4.67
C LEU A 145 -16.19 -4.33 -4.85
N LYS A 146 -16.44 -3.82 -6.05
CA LYS A 146 -17.63 -3.05 -6.39
C LYS A 146 -18.90 -3.87 -6.16
N ALA A 147 -18.95 -5.11 -6.65
CA ALA A 147 -20.08 -6.02 -6.44
C ALA A 147 -20.34 -6.24 -4.93
N LYS A 148 -19.28 -6.47 -4.16
CA LYS A 148 -19.36 -6.66 -2.71
C LYS A 148 -19.89 -5.42 -1.98
N ILE A 149 -19.37 -4.23 -2.29
CA ILE A 149 -19.83 -2.97 -1.70
C ILE A 149 -21.31 -2.74 -2.01
N LEU A 150 -21.73 -2.93 -3.26
CA LEU A 150 -23.13 -2.76 -3.67
C LEU A 150 -24.06 -3.74 -2.94
N SER A 151 -23.67 -5.02 -2.82
CA SER A 151 -24.46 -6.03 -2.10
C SER A 151 -24.60 -5.77 -0.61
N SER A 152 -23.71 -4.95 -0.02
CA SER A 152 -23.71 -4.61 1.40
C SER A 152 -24.57 -3.40 1.75
N GLN A 153 -25.08 -2.67 0.75
CA GLN A 153 -25.94 -1.52 1.00
C GLN A 153 -27.35 -1.97 1.39
N PRO A 154 -27.97 -1.33 2.40
CA PRO A 154 -29.38 -1.57 2.71
C PRO A 154 -30.26 -1.17 1.51
N VAL A 155 -31.24 -2.02 1.19
CA VAL A 155 -32.25 -1.79 0.14
C VAL A 155 -33.27 -0.76 0.61
#